data_AF-A0A938R2H9-F1
#
_entry.id   AF-A0A938R2H9-F1
#
_cell.length_a   1.000
_cell.length_b   1.000
_cell.length_c   1.000
_cell.angle_alpha   90.00
_cell.angle_beta   90.00
_cell.angle_gamma   90.00
#
_symmetry.space_group_name_H-M   'P 1'
#
loop_
_entity.id
_entity.type
_entity.pdbx_description
1 polymer ?
#
loop_
_entity_poly.entity_id
_entity_poly.type
_entity_poly.pdbx_seq_one_letter_code
_entity_poly.pdbx_strand_id
1 'polypeptide(L)' 'MADLPKEIKDRIDYYEWSLRNREGIEMFRKFKARSLPSIAINGELCFESLIPTEENLIQAITQKLDRTRDDQG' A
#
# COMPACT_ATOMS: atom_id res chain seq x y z
N MET A 1 3.18 8.82 -10.42
CA MET A 1 2.15 8.20 -9.56
C MET A 1 1.08 9.22 -9.35
N ALA A 2 -0.17 8.81 -9.55
CA ALA A 2 -1.37 9.65 -9.50
C ALA A 2 -1.32 10.66 -8.35
N ASP A 3 -1.90 11.82 -8.59
CA ASP A 3 -2.00 12.99 -7.71
C ASP A 3 -2.80 12.69 -6.43
N LEU A 4 -2.32 11.75 -5.61
CA LEU A 4 -2.82 11.55 -4.26
C LEU A 4 -2.79 12.92 -3.55
N PRO A 5 -3.89 13.30 -2.88
CA PRO A 5 -4.00 14.59 -2.23
C PRO A 5 -2.88 14.77 -1.21
N LYS A 6 -2.38 16.01 -1.10
CA LYS A 6 -1.22 16.34 -0.27
C LYS A 6 -1.40 15.90 1.19
N GLU A 7 -2.63 16.00 1.70
CA GLU A 7 -3.01 15.57 3.04
C GLU A 7 -2.80 14.07 3.30
N ILE A 8 -2.98 13.23 2.27
CA ILE A 8 -2.72 11.79 2.39
C ILE A 8 -1.22 11.53 2.29
N LYS A 9 -0.53 12.18 1.35
CA LYS A 9 0.93 12.05 1.16
C LYS A 9 1.72 12.44 2.42
N ASP A 10 1.26 13.45 3.16
CA ASP A 10 1.90 13.88 4.42
C ASP A 10 1.68 12.87 5.57
N ARG A 11 0.67 12.02 5.44
CA ARG A 11 0.26 11.04 6.48
C ARG A 11 0.73 9.61 6.22
N ILE A 12 1.39 9.36 5.09
CA ILE A 12 1.86 8.01 4.72
C ILE A 12 3.33 8.04 4.30
N ASP A 13 4.03 6.96 4.63
CA ASP A 13 5.31 6.64 4.00
C ASP A 13 5.07 5.78 2.76
N TYR A 14 5.60 6.25 1.63
CA TYR A 14 5.49 5.56 0.36
C TYR A 14 6.79 4.84 0.01
N TYR A 15 6.69 3.55 -0.29
CA TYR A 15 7.82 2.73 -0.75
C TYR A 15 7.42 1.96 -2.01
N GLU A 16 8.31 2.00 -3.01
CA GLU A 16 8.19 1.20 -4.23
C GLU A 16 9.34 0.20 -4.29
N TRP A 17 9.02 -1.05 -4.63
CA TRP A 17 10.03 -2.06 -4.92
C TRP A 17 9.79 -2.72 -6.27
N SER A 18 10.88 -3.04 -6.97
CA SER A 18 10.84 -3.72 -8.25
C SER A 18 11.31 -5.16 -8.13
N LEU A 19 10.59 -6.12 -8.73
CA LEU A 19 10.96 -7.55 -8.72
C LEU A 19 12.25 -7.86 -9.49
N ARG A 20 12.86 -6.87 -10.15
CA ARG A 20 14.17 -7.00 -10.78
C ARG A 20 15.30 -7.01 -9.74
N ASN A 21 15.06 -6.49 -8.53
CA ASN A 21 16.03 -6.41 -7.47
C ASN A 21 15.71 -7.41 -6.36
N ARG A 22 16.74 -7.91 -5.70
CA ARG A 22 16.61 -8.88 -4.60
C ARG A 22 15.70 -8.36 -3.48
N GLU A 23 15.87 -7.11 -3.07
CA GLU A 23 15.04 -6.48 -2.04
C GLU A 23 13.55 -6.49 -2.41
N GLY A 24 13.20 -6.23 -3.68
CA GLY A 24 11.81 -6.28 -4.12
C GLY A 24 11.23 -7.68 -4.10
N ILE A 25 12.03 -8.70 -4.44
CA ILE A 25 11.61 -10.11 -4.32
C ILE A 25 11.38 -10.48 -2.85
N GLU A 26 12.24 -10.02 -1.94
CA GLU A 26 12.10 -10.24 -0.49
C GLU A 26 10.83 -9.58 0.06
N MET A 27 10.56 -8.32 -0.29
CA MET A 27 9.35 -7.61 0.13
C MET A 27 8.07 -8.21 -0.47
N PHE A 28 8.10 -8.62 -1.74
CA PHE A 28 6.97 -9.30 -2.39
C PHE A 28 6.59 -10.60 -1.68
N ARG A 29 7.59 -11.39 -1.29
CA ARG A 29 7.38 -12.60 -0.47
C ARG A 29 6.91 -12.27 0.93
N LYS A 30 7.48 -11.24 1.56
CA LYS A 30 7.12 -10.79 2.92
C LYS A 30 5.63 -10.44 3.03
N PHE A 31 5.11 -9.72 2.03
CA PHE A 31 3.69 -9.36 1.98
C PHE A 31 2.78 -10.44 1.38
N LYS A 32 3.33 -11.63 1.08
CA LYS A 32 2.60 -12.77 0.49
C LYS A 32 1.86 -12.42 -0.81
N ALA A 33 2.38 -11.46 -1.56
CA ALA A 33 1.84 -11.10 -2.87
C ALA A 33 2.08 -12.25 -3.87
N ARG A 34 1.11 -12.45 -4.77
CA ARG A 34 1.13 -13.53 -5.77
C ARG A 34 1.24 -12.99 -7.19
N SER A 35 0.71 -11.79 -7.44
CA SER A 35 0.64 -11.21 -8.79
C SER A 35 0.87 -9.71 -8.79
N LEU A 36 1.66 -9.22 -9.75
CA LEU A 36 1.86 -7.80 -9.98
C LEU A 36 0.74 -7.18 -10.82
N PRO A 37 0.45 -5.88 -10.65
CA PRO A 37 0.93 -5.03 -9.56
C PRO A 37 0.29 -5.41 -8.22
N SER A 38 1.00 -5.18 -7.12
CA SER A 38 0.54 -5.46 -5.76
C SER A 38 0.77 -4.24 -4.88
N ILE A 39 -0.21 -3.91 -4.03
CA ILE A 39 -0.12 -2.78 -3.09
C ILE A 39 -0.46 -3.30 -1.70
N ALA A 40 0.48 -3.12 -0.78
CA ALA A 40 0.29 -3.39 0.64
C ALA A 40 0.22 -2.08 1.43
N ILE A 41 -0.71 -1.99 2.36
CA ILE A 41 -0.92 -0.82 3.23
C ILE A 41 -0.80 -1.30 4.67
N ASN A 42 0.08 -0.67 5.47
CA ASN A 42 0.40 -1.10 6.85
C ASN A 42 0.77 -2.60 6.96
N GLY A 43 1.43 -3.12 5.92
CA GLY A 43 1.87 -4.52 5.85
C GLY A 43 0.79 -5.53 5.46
N GLU A 44 -0.41 -5.09 5.16
CA GLU A 44 -1.50 -5.94 4.65
C GLU A 44 -1.68 -5.74 3.15
N LEU A 45 -1.72 -6.83 2.39
CA LEU A 45 -1.96 -6.81 0.95
C LEU A 45 -3.42 -6.38 0.68
N CYS A 46 -3.62 -5.16 0.16
CA CYS A 46 -4.94 -4.62 -0.15
C CYS A 46 -5.33 -4.81 -1.61
N PHE A 47 -4.38 -4.71 -2.53
CA PHE A 47 -4.63 -4.82 -3.96
C PHE A 47 -3.64 -5.78 -4.61
N GLU A 48 -4.14 -6.63 -5.50
CA GLU A 48 -3.36 -7.59 -6.25
C GLU A 48 -3.93 -7.74 -7.66
N SER A 49 -3.06 -7.86 -8.67
CA SER A 49 -3.40 -8.05 -10.10
C SER A 49 -4.14 -6.90 -10.79
N LEU A 50 -4.64 -5.90 -10.06
CA LEU A 50 -5.38 -4.76 -10.59
C LEU A 50 -4.83 -3.46 -9.99
N ILE A 51 -4.60 -2.46 -10.84
CA ILE A 51 -4.26 -1.11 -10.41
C ILE A 51 -5.56 -0.45 -9.91
N PRO A 52 -5.65 -0.05 -8.63
CA PRO A 52 -6.83 0.62 -8.12
C PRO A 52 -6.99 2.01 -8.74
N THR A 53 -8.23 2.52 -8.75
CA THR A 53 -8.50 3.93 -9.00
C THR A 53 -8.02 4.78 -7.83
N GLU A 54 -7.83 6.08 -8.05
CA GLU A 54 -7.42 7.03 -7.02
C GLU A 54 -8.37 7.02 -5.81
N GLU A 55 -9.69 7.05 -6.05
CA GLU A 55 -10.71 7.01 -5.00
C GLU A 55 -10.61 5.73 -4.14
N ASN A 56 -10.47 4.56 -4.78
CA ASN A 56 -10.34 3.29 -4.07
C ASN A 56 -9.05 3.23 -3.24
N LEU A 57 -7.95 3.77 -3.77
CA LEU A 57 -6.69 3.82 -3.06
C LEU A 57 -6.77 4.76 -1.84
N ILE A 58 -7.32 5.97 -2.01
CA ILE A 58 -7.51 6.93 -0.90
C ILE A 58 -8.40 6.34 0.18
N GLN A 59 -9.50 5.69 -0.21
CA GLN A 59 -10.42 5.07 0.74
C GLN A 59 -9.74 3.97 1.54
N ALA A 60 -8.99 3.08 0.88
CA ALA A 60 -8.26 2.00 1.55
C ALA A 60 -7.20 2.54 2.53
N ILE A 61 -6.44 3.57 2.13
CA ILE A 61 -5.47 4.22 3.00
C ILE A 61 -6.18 4.83 4.22
N THR A 62 -7.26 5.57 4.00
CA THR A 62 -8.02 6.26 5.07
C THR A 62 -8.58 5.26 6.07
N GLN A 63 -9.18 4.16 5.61
CA GLN A 63 -9.69 3.11 6.49
C GLN A 63 -8.58 2.48 7.35
N LYS A 64 -7.38 2.29 6.80
CA LYS A 64 -6.24 1.73 7.55
C LYS A 64 -5.64 2.73 8.54
N LEU A 65 -5.63 4.01 8.20
CA LEU A 65 -5.20 5.08 9.10
C LEU A 65 -6.15 5.21 10.30
N ASP A 66 -7.45 5.10 10.07
CA ASP A 66 -8.46 5.14 11.12
C ASP A 66 -8.29 3.94 12.07
N ARG A 67 -8.23 2.72 11.53
CA ARG A 67 -8.05 1.49 12.32
C ARG A 67 -6.79 1.46 13.18
N THR A 68 -5.72 2.17 12.79
CA THR A 68 -4.48 2.24 13.57
C THR A 68 -4.65 3.10 14.84
N ARG A 69 -5.65 4.00 14.89
CA ARG A 69 -5.94 4.79 16.10
C ARG A 69 -6.64 3.97 17.18
N ASP A 70 -7.47 2.99 16.81
CA ASP A 70 -8.22 2.18 17.77
C ASP A 70 -7.38 1.09 18.47
N ASP A 71 -6.23 0.69 17.91
CA ASP A 71 -5.35 -0.33 18.50
C ASP A 71 -4.38 0.23 19.56
N GLN A 72 -4.41 1.54 19.84
CA GLN A 72 -3.68 2.18 20.94
C GLN A 72 -4.54 2.48 22.18
N GLY A 73 -5.72 1.86 22.31
CA GLY A 73 -6.65 1.98 23.45
C GLY A 73 -6.41 0.98 24.56
#